data_AF-A0A0N5AQV4-F1
#
_entry.id   AF-A0A0N5AQV4-F1
#
_cell.length_a   1.000
_cell.length_b   1.000
_cell.length_c   1.000
_cell.angle_alpha   90.00
_cell.angle_beta   90.00
_cell.angle_gamma   90.00
#
_symmetry.space_group_name_H-M   'P 1'
#
loop_
_entity.id
_entity.type
_entity.pdbx_description
1 polymer ?
#
loop_
_entity_poly.entity_id
_entity_poly.type
_entity_poly.pdbx_seq_one_letter_code
_entity_poly.pdbx_strand_id
1 'polypeptide(L)'
;MVSVGEIKNDGAASSKSKIGERLSVKRSCLCDLLIKLAEDNANFFGHSTFPATYTKRLYESCSEIAISTKALIGLVNTVHGMAPRYDFDSCTPGNGFRSLVCITDIVVLHLISLLRSCSEKRHTLIFRSSYYCKEIEAYAAILRFFVLSLQQVLLHFLFF
;
A
#
# COMPACT_ATOMS: atom_id res chain seq x y z
N MET A 1 25.39 60.18 -27.84
CA MET A 1 26.01 59.38 -26.75
C MET A 1 25.27 59.79 -25.48
N VAL A 2 24.47 58.97 -24.80
CA VAL A 2 24.67 57.58 -24.36
C VAL A 2 23.29 56.90 -24.20
N SER A 3 23.22 55.61 -24.54
CA SER A 3 22.05 54.72 -24.42
C SER A 3 21.57 54.54 -22.98
N VAL A 4 20.26 54.60 -22.76
CA VAL A 4 19.61 54.09 -21.54
C VAL A 4 19.39 52.59 -21.73
N GLY A 5 20.19 51.78 -21.05
CA GLY A 5 20.11 50.32 -21.07
C GLY A 5 18.94 49.79 -20.24
N GLU A 6 18.28 48.78 -20.80
CA GLU A 6 17.28 47.95 -20.13
C GLU A 6 17.88 47.20 -18.93
N ILE A 7 17.27 47.33 -17.77
CA ILE A 7 17.57 46.48 -16.61
C ILE A 7 16.69 45.25 -16.70
N LYS A 8 17.30 44.14 -17.09
CA LYS A 8 16.73 42.79 -17.11
C LYS A 8 16.48 42.34 -15.67
N ASN A 9 15.21 42.10 -15.32
CA ASN A 9 14.83 41.50 -14.05
C ASN A 9 14.99 39.98 -14.18
N ASP A 10 16.17 39.48 -13.84
CA ASP A 10 16.44 38.03 -13.81
C ASP A 10 15.72 37.42 -12.61
N GLY A 11 14.52 36.91 -12.90
CA GLY A 11 13.72 36.11 -11.98
C GLY A 11 14.52 34.90 -11.51
N ALA A 12 14.82 34.87 -10.21
CA ALA A 12 15.32 33.69 -9.52
C ALA A 12 14.27 32.57 -9.60
N ALA A 13 14.40 31.72 -10.61
CA ALA A 13 13.67 30.47 -10.72
C ALA A 13 14.10 29.56 -9.58
N SER A 14 13.34 29.59 -8.49
CA SER A 14 13.45 28.63 -7.39
C SER A 14 13.25 27.23 -7.96
N SER A 15 14.35 26.49 -8.01
CA SER A 15 14.44 25.08 -8.35
C SER A 15 13.57 24.26 -7.40
N LYS A 16 12.28 24.10 -7.74
CA LYS A 16 11.44 23.05 -7.18
C LYS A 16 11.95 21.73 -7.74
N SER A 17 12.73 21.03 -6.94
CA SER A 17 13.18 19.66 -7.22
C SER A 17 11.98 18.84 -7.69
N LYS A 18 12.04 18.35 -8.93
CA LYS A 18 11.10 17.37 -9.49
C LYS A 18 11.17 16.11 -8.63
N ILE A 19 10.30 15.99 -7.63
CA ILE A 19 9.98 14.73 -6.93
C ILE A 19 9.13 13.91 -7.91
N GLY A 20 9.69 13.61 -9.09
CA GLY A 20 8.92 13.31 -10.29
C GLY A 20 9.44 12.12 -11.10
N GLU A 21 10.49 11.45 -10.64
CA GLU A 21 10.83 10.11 -11.11
C GLU A 21 10.66 9.12 -9.96
N ARG A 22 9.47 9.10 -9.38
CA ARG A 22 9.08 7.96 -8.56
C ARG A 22 8.94 6.78 -9.51
N LEU A 23 9.72 5.72 -9.28
CA LEU A 23 9.51 4.40 -9.87
C LEU A 23 8.01 4.14 -9.99
N SER A 24 7.48 4.21 -11.21
CA SER A 24 6.06 3.99 -11.49
C SER A 24 5.81 2.48 -11.45
N VAL A 25 5.92 1.89 -10.26
CA VAL A 25 5.58 0.49 -10.06
C VAL A 25 4.07 0.39 -10.08
N LYS A 26 3.54 -0.38 -11.03
CA LYS A 26 2.09 -0.61 -11.14
C LYS A 26 1.57 -1.25 -9.85
N ARG A 27 0.46 -0.73 -9.33
CA ARG A 27 -0.23 -1.26 -8.13
C ARG A 27 -0.51 -2.76 -8.25
N SER A 28 -0.89 -3.22 -9.44
CA SER A 28 -1.10 -4.65 -9.71
C SER A 28 0.12 -5.49 -9.38
N CYS A 29 1.31 -5.06 -9.81
CA CYS A 29 2.56 -5.77 -9.53
C CYS A 29 2.90 -5.77 -8.03
N LEU A 30 2.61 -4.68 -7.31
CA LEU A 30 2.79 -4.62 -5.86
C LEU A 30 1.84 -5.59 -5.14
N CYS A 31 0.56 -5.60 -5.50
CA CYS A 31 -0.41 -6.53 -4.95
C CYS A 31 -0.06 -7.99 -5.28
N ASP A 32 0.36 -8.29 -6.51
CA ASP A 32 0.79 -9.64 -6.92
C ASP A 32 2.00 -10.10 -6.11
N LEU A 33 2.97 -9.21 -5.87
CA LEU A 33 4.13 -9.49 -5.03
C LEU A 33 3.70 -9.75 -3.58
N LEU A 34 2.81 -8.93 -3.03
CA LEU A 34 2.28 -9.09 -1.69
C LEU A 34 1.57 -10.44 -1.54
N ILE A 35 0.72 -10.81 -2.48
CA ILE A 35 0.01 -12.09 -2.51
C ILE A 35 1.01 -13.25 -2.49
N LYS A 36 2.03 -13.22 -3.38
CA LYS A 36 3.05 -14.27 -3.45
C LYS A 36 3.84 -14.41 -2.14
N LEU A 37 4.25 -13.30 -1.53
CA LEU A 37 4.95 -13.31 -0.25
C LEU A 37 4.06 -13.84 0.89
N ALA A 38 2.79 -13.49 0.88
CA ALA A 38 1.83 -13.96 1.86
C ALA A 38 1.56 -15.47 1.72
N GLU A 39 1.36 -15.97 0.49
CA GLU A 39 1.18 -17.39 0.20
C GLU A 39 2.44 -18.21 0.53
N ASP A 40 3.64 -17.72 0.22
CA ASP A 40 4.91 -18.36 0.61
C ASP A 40 5.03 -18.49 2.13
N ASN A 41 4.77 -17.42 2.88
CA ASN A 41 4.81 -17.47 4.34
C ASN A 41 3.72 -18.38 4.92
N ALA A 42 2.49 -18.32 4.40
CA ALA A 42 1.43 -19.23 4.81
C ALA A 42 1.86 -20.69 4.59
N ASN A 43 2.36 -21.03 3.40
CA ASN A 43 2.83 -22.39 3.11
C ASN A 43 3.92 -22.84 4.08
N PHE A 44 4.92 -21.97 4.37
CA PHE A 44 5.97 -22.29 5.33
C PHE A 44 5.41 -22.59 6.73
N PHE A 45 4.55 -21.72 7.28
CA PHE A 45 4.00 -21.91 8.61
C PHE A 45 2.98 -23.07 8.66
N GLY A 46 2.29 -23.35 7.57
CA GLY A 46 1.34 -24.47 7.47
C GLY A 46 2.02 -25.85 7.50
N HIS A 47 3.25 -25.96 7.00
CA HIS A 47 4.02 -27.22 6.99
C HIS A 47 4.96 -27.37 8.19
N SER A 48 5.01 -26.39 9.09
CA SER A 48 5.90 -26.43 10.26
C SER A 48 5.47 -27.55 11.21
N THR A 49 6.32 -28.56 11.35
CA THR A 49 6.07 -29.78 12.13
C THR A 49 6.08 -29.55 13.65
N PHE A 50 6.63 -28.42 14.10
CA PHE A 50 6.64 -28.02 15.50
C PHE A 50 5.42 -27.16 15.84
N PRO A 51 4.55 -27.58 16.78
CA PRO A 51 3.44 -26.77 17.24
C PRO A 51 3.96 -25.62 18.10
N ALA A 52 4.33 -24.51 17.47
CA ALA A 52 4.61 -23.27 18.18
C ALA A 52 3.33 -22.43 18.25
N THR A 53 3.11 -21.79 19.40
CA THR A 53 1.93 -20.95 19.73
C THR A 53 1.60 -19.91 18.65
N TYR A 54 2.60 -19.45 17.89
CA TYR A 54 2.47 -18.41 16.87
C TYR A 54 2.36 -18.95 15.44
N THR A 55 2.76 -20.19 15.17
CA THR A 55 2.82 -20.75 13.81
C THR A 55 1.45 -20.80 13.15
N LYS A 56 0.43 -21.32 13.86
CA LYS A 56 -0.94 -21.38 13.35
C LYS A 56 -1.49 -19.98 13.04
N ARG A 57 -1.27 -19.03 13.94
CA ARG A 57 -1.73 -17.64 13.80
C ARG A 57 -1.05 -16.92 12.65
N LEU A 58 0.25 -17.15 12.46
CA LEU A 58 1.01 -16.65 11.31
C LEU A 58 0.49 -17.22 10.00
N TYR A 59 0.20 -18.53 9.95
CA TYR A 59 -0.44 -19.16 8.79
C TYR A 59 -1.79 -18.50 8.45
N GLU A 60 -2.68 -18.37 9.44
CA GLU A 60 -4.01 -17.77 9.26
C GLU A 60 -3.91 -16.31 8.80
N SER A 61 -3.03 -15.53 9.43
CA SER A 61 -2.87 -14.11 9.10
C SER A 61 -2.25 -13.88 7.73
N CYS A 62 -1.26 -14.69 7.33
CA CYS A 62 -0.68 -14.63 6.00
C CYS A 62 -1.72 -15.03 4.93
N SER A 63 -2.52 -16.06 5.19
CA SER A 63 -3.61 -16.47 4.29
C SER A 63 -4.65 -15.35 4.14
N GLU A 64 -5.04 -14.71 5.24
CA GLU A 64 -5.97 -13.58 5.24
C GLU A 64 -5.43 -12.38 4.46
N ILE A 65 -4.12 -12.07 4.57
CA ILE A 65 -3.48 -11.00 3.78
C ILE A 65 -3.59 -11.30 2.28
N ALA A 66 -3.33 -12.54 1.85
CA ALA A 66 -3.43 -12.91 0.45
C ALA A 66 -4.88 -12.75 -0.08
N ILE A 67 -5.87 -13.25 0.68
CA ILE A 67 -7.29 -13.15 0.33
C ILE A 67 -7.74 -11.69 0.28
N SER A 68 -7.44 -10.92 1.33
CA SER A 68 -7.83 -9.52 1.43
C SER A 68 -7.19 -8.67 0.34
N THR A 69 -5.93 -8.92 -0.01
CA THR A 69 -5.23 -8.19 -1.09
C THR A 69 -5.88 -8.45 -2.45
N LYS A 70 -6.31 -9.70 -2.73
CA LYS A 70 -7.05 -10.04 -3.96
C LYS A 70 -8.38 -9.30 -4.06
N ALA A 71 -9.10 -9.15 -2.94
CA ALA A 71 -10.34 -8.36 -2.92
C ALA A 71 -10.08 -6.85 -3.05
N LEU A 72 -9.02 -6.36 -2.40
CA LEU A 72 -8.70 -4.94 -2.29
C LEU A 72 -8.37 -4.30 -3.64
N ILE A 73 -7.66 -5.00 -4.53
CA ILE A 73 -7.17 -4.42 -5.79
C ILE A 73 -8.30 -3.86 -6.67
N GLY A 74 -9.41 -4.60 -6.80
CA GLY A 74 -10.55 -4.17 -7.59
C GLY A 74 -11.20 -2.92 -6.99
N LEU A 75 -11.40 -2.92 -5.68
CA LEU A 75 -12.03 -1.81 -4.95
C LEU A 75 -11.20 -0.53 -5.05
N VAL A 76 -9.89 -0.61 -4.84
CA VAL A 76 -8.97 0.53 -4.90
C VAL A 76 -8.91 1.10 -6.33
N ASN A 77 -8.91 0.25 -7.36
CA ASN A 77 -8.92 0.71 -8.74
C ASN A 77 -10.23 1.45 -9.09
N THR A 78 -11.38 0.98 -8.61
CA THR A 78 -12.65 1.67 -8.77
C THR A 78 -12.63 3.04 -8.08
N VAL A 79 -12.20 3.10 -6.83
CA VAL A 79 -12.09 4.37 -6.08
C VAL A 79 -11.10 5.33 -6.76
N HIS A 80 -9.97 4.83 -7.24
CA HIS A 80 -9.00 5.63 -7.98
C HIS A 80 -9.58 6.22 -9.27
N GLY A 81 -10.38 5.44 -10.01
CA GLY A 81 -11.06 5.90 -11.23
C GLY A 81 -12.15 6.94 -10.95
N MET A 82 -12.81 6.87 -9.78
CA MET A 82 -13.81 7.85 -9.36
C MET A 82 -13.20 9.15 -8.84
N ALA A 83 -12.02 9.08 -8.23
CA ALA A 83 -11.41 10.20 -7.51
C ALA A 83 -11.37 11.53 -8.29
N PRO A 84 -11.06 11.59 -9.60
CA PRO A 84 -11.02 12.85 -10.34
C PRO A 84 -12.36 13.61 -10.37
N ARG A 85 -13.50 12.91 -10.29
CA ARG A 85 -14.85 13.51 -10.30
C ARG A 85 -15.16 14.33 -9.04
N TYR A 86 -14.37 14.13 -7.99
CA TYR A 86 -14.53 14.75 -6.68
C TYR A 86 -13.36 15.66 -6.32
N ASP A 87 -12.45 15.92 -7.27
CA ASP A 87 -11.48 17.00 -7.11
C ASP A 87 -12.20 18.35 -7.21
N PHE A 88 -11.68 19.35 -6.49
CA PHE A 88 -12.26 20.71 -6.50
C PHE A 88 -12.17 21.33 -7.91
N ASP A 89 -11.01 21.19 -8.54
CA ASP A 89 -10.76 21.51 -9.95
C ASP A 89 -9.53 20.73 -10.45
N SER A 90 -9.24 20.81 -11.75
CA SER A 90 -8.11 20.10 -12.38
C SER A 90 -6.72 20.48 -11.86
N CYS A 91 -6.58 21.71 -11.36
CA CYS A 91 -5.36 22.26 -10.79
C CYS A 91 -5.27 22.02 -9.27
N THR A 92 -6.37 21.61 -8.63
CA THR A 92 -6.45 21.37 -7.18
C THR A 92 -6.90 19.92 -6.86
N PRO A 93 -6.08 18.89 -7.21
CA PRO A 93 -6.39 17.51 -6.87
C PRO A 93 -6.17 17.26 -5.38
N GLY A 94 -7.21 16.86 -4.66
CA GLY A 94 -7.14 16.86 -3.19
C GLY A 94 -8.42 16.46 -2.49
N ASN A 95 -8.90 15.24 -2.75
CA ASN A 95 -10.08 14.70 -2.09
C ASN A 95 -9.80 13.43 -1.28
N GLY A 96 -10.78 13.04 -0.45
CA GLY A 96 -10.68 11.89 0.44
C GLY A 96 -10.38 10.56 -0.27
N PHE A 97 -10.86 10.36 -1.50
CA PHE A 97 -10.56 9.15 -2.28
C PHE A 97 -9.08 9.06 -2.65
N ARG A 98 -8.45 10.18 -3.06
CA ARG A 98 -7.02 10.21 -3.36
C ARG A 98 -6.17 9.87 -2.13
N SER A 99 -6.53 10.42 -0.98
CA SER A 99 -5.88 10.10 0.31
C SER A 99 -6.06 8.63 0.68
N LEU A 100 -7.26 8.07 0.49
CA LEU A 100 -7.56 6.67 0.79
C LEU A 100 -6.77 5.69 -0.10
N VAL A 101 -6.65 5.99 -1.39
CA VAL A 101 -5.80 5.21 -2.32
C VAL A 101 -4.34 5.30 -1.88
N CYS A 102 -3.85 6.50 -1.54
CA CYS A 102 -2.47 6.70 -1.08
C CYS A 102 -2.15 5.91 0.19
N ILE A 103 -3.02 5.97 1.20
CA ILE A 103 -2.85 5.19 2.44
C ILE A 103 -2.84 3.69 2.14
N THR A 104 -3.71 3.23 1.25
CA THR A 104 -3.73 1.82 0.82
C THR A 104 -2.40 1.41 0.19
N ASP A 105 -1.85 2.23 -0.70
CA ASP A 105 -0.56 1.97 -1.35
C ASP A 105 0.59 1.91 -0.32
N ILE A 106 0.58 2.80 0.67
CA ILE A 106 1.56 2.80 1.77
C ILE A 106 1.48 1.51 2.58
N VAL A 107 0.27 1.07 2.94
CA VAL A 107 0.06 -0.17 3.69
C VAL A 107 0.53 -1.40 2.90
N VAL A 108 0.24 -1.46 1.60
CA VAL A 108 0.71 -2.55 0.72
C VAL A 108 2.23 -2.60 0.68
N LEU A 109 2.90 -1.46 0.50
CA LEU A 109 4.36 -1.38 0.49
C LEU A 109 4.98 -1.80 1.83
N HIS A 110 4.37 -1.38 2.94
CA HIS A 110 4.83 -1.78 4.27
C HIS A 110 4.69 -3.29 4.48
N LEU A 111 3.56 -3.87 4.11
CA LEU A 111 3.31 -5.31 4.19
C LEU A 111 4.29 -6.12 3.35
N ILE A 112 4.63 -5.66 2.14
CA ILE A 112 5.68 -6.29 1.31
C ILE A 112 7.01 -6.31 2.08
N SER A 113 7.41 -5.19 2.67
CA SER A 113 8.64 -5.10 3.46
C SER A 113 8.62 -6.02 4.69
N LEU A 114 7.48 -6.09 5.39
CA LEU A 114 7.28 -6.91 6.57
C LEU A 114 7.35 -8.41 6.24
N LEU A 115 6.59 -8.86 5.24
CA LEU A 115 6.54 -10.27 4.85
C LEU A 115 7.84 -10.74 4.20
N ARG A 116 8.51 -9.89 3.41
CA ARG A 116 9.85 -10.20 2.92
C ARG A 116 10.85 -10.38 4.07
N SER A 117 10.82 -9.47 5.05
CA SER A 117 11.66 -9.60 6.25
C SER A 117 11.35 -10.87 7.05
N CYS A 118 10.09 -11.30 7.07
CA CYS A 118 9.67 -12.56 7.68
C CYS A 118 10.26 -13.75 6.90
N SER A 119 10.08 -13.80 5.58
CA SER A 119 10.64 -14.85 4.71
C SER A 119 12.15 -15.00 4.86
N GLU A 120 12.89 -13.89 4.92
CA GLU A 120 14.35 -13.91 5.05
C GLU A 120 14.82 -14.42 6.42
N LYS A 121 14.06 -14.13 7.49
CA LYS A 121 14.48 -14.43 8.88
C LYS A 121 13.86 -15.69 9.46
N ARG A 122 12.78 -16.24 8.90
CA ARG A 122 12.01 -17.37 9.48
C ARG A 122 12.82 -18.66 9.69
N HIS A 123 13.96 -18.81 9.03
CA HIS A 123 14.88 -19.95 9.20
C HIS A 123 16.01 -19.69 10.21
N THR A 124 16.10 -18.47 10.75
CA THR A 124 17.21 -18.04 11.61
C THR A 124 16.86 -18.20 13.09
N LEU A 125 17.88 -18.44 13.93
CA LEU A 125 17.71 -18.53 15.38
C LEU A 125 17.25 -17.22 16.04
N ILE A 126 17.45 -16.08 15.35
CA ILE A 126 17.02 -14.76 15.82
C ILE A 126 15.57 -14.42 15.42
N PHE A 127 14.84 -15.34 14.80
CA PHE A 127 13.46 -15.12 14.38
C PHE A 127 12.54 -14.88 15.58
N ARG A 128 12.02 -13.67 15.69
CA ARG A 128 11.09 -13.28 16.76
C ARG A 128 9.65 -13.56 16.35
N SER A 129 9.24 -14.82 16.44
CA SER A 129 7.89 -15.27 16.04
C SER A 129 6.76 -14.46 16.68
N SER A 130 6.87 -14.12 17.97
CA SER A 130 5.89 -13.27 18.68
C SER A 130 5.74 -11.87 18.08
N TYR A 131 6.85 -11.25 17.67
CA TYR A 131 6.85 -9.93 17.04
C TYR A 131 6.17 -9.98 15.68
N TYR A 132 6.63 -10.88 14.80
CA TYR A 132 6.05 -11.04 13.46
C TYR A 132 4.58 -11.39 13.52
N CYS A 133 4.17 -12.26 14.44
CA CYS A 133 2.76 -12.64 14.62
C CYS A 133 1.88 -11.42 14.89
N LYS A 134 2.26 -10.57 15.87
CA LYS A 134 1.49 -9.38 16.24
C LYS A 134 1.40 -8.36 15.10
N GLU A 135 2.51 -8.09 14.43
CA GLU A 135 2.55 -7.13 13.32
C GLU A 135 1.70 -7.63 12.14
N ILE A 136 1.88 -8.89 11.73
CA ILE A 136 1.17 -9.47 10.58
C ILE A 136 -0.34 -9.57 10.88
N GLU A 137 -0.75 -9.94 12.09
CA GLU A 137 -2.16 -9.93 12.51
C GLU A 137 -2.78 -8.53 12.46
N ALA A 138 -2.06 -7.52 12.95
CA ALA A 138 -2.53 -6.14 12.94
C ALA A 138 -2.78 -5.67 11.50
N TYR A 139 -1.84 -5.93 10.59
CA TYR A 139 -2.01 -5.56 9.19
C TYR A 139 -3.05 -6.41 8.44
N ALA A 140 -3.22 -7.69 8.79
CA ALA A 140 -4.32 -8.49 8.28
C ALA A 140 -5.68 -7.88 8.67
N ALA A 141 -5.81 -7.39 9.90
CA ALA A 141 -7.01 -6.67 10.35
C ALA A 141 -7.21 -5.33 9.62
N ILE A 142 -6.14 -4.57 9.37
CA ILE A 142 -6.18 -3.33 8.59
C ILE A 142 -6.66 -3.60 7.16
N LEU A 143 -6.12 -4.63 6.48
CA LEU A 143 -6.55 -4.96 5.12
C LEU A 143 -8.02 -5.36 5.05
N ARG A 144 -8.49 -6.18 5.99
CA ARG A 144 -9.91 -6.55 6.07
C ARG A 144 -10.78 -5.31 6.28
N PHE A 145 -10.36 -4.40 7.16
CA PHE A 145 -11.05 -3.14 7.36
C PHE A 145 -11.07 -2.29 6.08
N PHE A 146 -9.98 -2.21 5.32
CA PHE A 146 -9.97 -1.52 4.03
C PHE A 146 -10.92 -2.15 3.01
N VAL A 147 -10.94 -3.48 2.90
CA VAL A 147 -11.89 -4.17 2.00
C VAL A 147 -13.34 -3.80 2.36
N LEU A 148 -13.72 -3.93 3.63
CA LEU A 148 -15.08 -3.66 4.09
C LEU A 148 -15.46 -2.18 3.96
N SER A 149 -14.57 -1.27 4.36
CA SER A 149 -14.83 0.17 4.27
C SER A 149 -14.93 0.65 2.82
N LEU A 150 -14.06 0.16 1.92
CA LEU A 150 -14.13 0.50 0.50
C LEU A 150 -15.38 -0.08 -0.15
N GLN A 151 -15.79 -1.31 0.20
CA GLN A 151 -17.07 -1.86 -0.24
C GLN A 151 -18.24 -0.97 0.18
N GLN A 152 -18.26 -0.51 1.43
CA GLN A 152 -19.32 0.35 1.94
C GLN A 152 -19.36 1.72 1.24
N VAL A 153 -18.19 2.31 1.00
CA VAL A 153 -18.06 3.56 0.26
C VAL A 153 -18.60 3.38 -1.16
N LEU A 154 -18.12 2.37 -1.88
CA LEU A 154 -18.55 2.11 -3.25
C LEU A 154 -20.04 1.78 -3.35
N LEU A 155 -20.58 1.03 -2.39
CA LEU A 155 -22.00 0.73 -2.31
C LEU A 155 -22.81 2.04 -2.22
N HIS A 156 -22.45 2.95 -1.31
CA HIS A 156 -23.16 4.21 -1.15
C HIS A 156 -23.11 5.08 -2.40
N PHE A 157 -21.98 5.14 -3.11
CA PHE A 157 -21.84 5.97 -4.32
C PHE A 157 -22.36 5.31 -5.61
N LEU A 158 -22.72 4.02 -5.61
CA LEU A 158 -23.35 3.35 -6.75
C LEU A 158 -24.88 3.53 -6.79
N PHE A 159 -25.49 3.98 -5.68
CA PHE A 159 -26.94 4.21 -5.57
C PHE A 159 -27.35 5.69 -5.64
N PHE A 160 -26.41 6.60 -5.95
CA PHE A 160 -26.65 8.03 -6.18
C PHE A 160 -26.05 8.43 -7.53
#